data_AF-A0A2E3FR96-F1
#
_entry.id   AF-A0A2E3FR96-F1
#
_cell.length_a   1.000
_cell.length_b   1.000
_cell.length_c   1.000
_cell.angle_alpha   90.00
_cell.angle_beta   90.00
_cell.angle_gamma   90.00
#
_symmetry.space_group_name_H-M   'P 1'
#
loop_
_entity.id
_entity.type
_entity.pdbx_description
1 polymer ?
#
loop_
_entity_poly.entity_id
_entity_poly.type
_entity_poly.pdbx_seq_one_letter_code
_entity_poly.pdbx_strand_id
1 'polypeptide(L)'
;MAERKLPGKQEWSGRRRSATRVSGFHSHKNATGGHYAVEGINECYRLEKGEKMSLIFDVNEASGWSGFGGYFWYQGEISVSLSGLQKKTLKIAPSGLWSKFGSMWEGGKDTSIKVVFEAIEDSNICFYDHASGEIGHRHLDSARSNLLGNMHQFSPEAHFFTSDSNAPVIEGGQLHRVDGKIPIILKQCNRCARYLPINYDSYNPDAERHHLAFTNHCIAKHRIPCTHGGFGLLKSRQGEDDIDLTYGFQLECRFCKKFEVNAAHNPQRTSAQMKEDGARRRHIELLLEHIYQGTPQLVYRSQYGSELTDDIWHKFDRKCFNCHKAIDNPGDMHLDHTRPLMMLWPLDATATCLCGDCNIAKSGNPPSIFYSERQLKQLSSITGLSMVEMADEGPNEEVIDIIENGLDWLFEELLTTPQMQRIHDGKVAGEQLIKALVKPFSSSKKTRIDIISEYNIRRKLF
;
A
#
# COMPACT_ATOMS: atom_id res chain seq x y z
N MET A 1 -28.63 2.91 13.20
CA MET A 1 -28.97 3.46 11.87
C MET A 1 -28.25 2.62 10.84
N ALA A 2 -28.95 2.03 9.87
CA ALA A 2 -28.32 1.21 8.85
C ALA A 2 -27.41 2.09 7.97
N GLU A 3 -26.12 1.77 7.90
CA GLU A 3 -25.20 2.45 6.99
C GLU A 3 -25.74 2.37 5.55
N ARG A 4 -26.09 3.53 4.99
CA ARG A 4 -26.49 3.62 3.58
C ARG A 4 -25.30 3.17 2.72
N LYS A 5 -25.49 2.04 2.03
CA LYS A 5 -24.56 1.53 1.03
C LYS A 5 -24.27 2.65 0.02
N LEU A 6 -23.02 3.11 -0.02
CA LEU A 6 -22.61 4.11 -1.01
C LEU A 6 -22.85 3.55 -2.42
N PRO A 7 -23.43 4.35 -3.33
CA PRO A 7 -23.78 3.89 -4.66
C PRO A 7 -22.55 3.37 -5.40
N GLY A 8 -22.66 2.16 -5.93
CA GLY A 8 -21.58 1.53 -6.68
C GLY A 8 -21.24 2.30 -7.96
N LYS A 9 -20.16 1.92 -8.67
CA LYS A 9 -19.83 2.50 -10.00
C LYS A 9 -21.01 2.46 -11.00
N GLN A 10 -22.02 1.64 -10.74
CA GLN A 10 -23.22 1.39 -11.55
C GLN A 10 -24.29 2.47 -11.42
N GLU A 11 -24.54 3.00 -10.22
CA GLU A 11 -25.66 3.94 -9.99
C GLU A 11 -25.43 5.31 -10.65
N TRP A 12 -24.18 5.73 -10.76
CA TRP A 12 -23.83 7.07 -11.22
C TRP A 12 -23.71 7.25 -12.74
N SER A 13 -23.72 6.16 -13.53
CA SER A 13 -23.64 6.27 -15.00
C SER A 13 -24.75 5.52 -15.73
N GLY A 14 -25.61 4.79 -15.01
CA GLY A 14 -26.64 3.92 -15.59
C GLY A 14 -26.12 2.81 -16.53
N ARG A 15 -24.80 2.73 -16.76
CA ARG A 15 -24.19 1.90 -17.78
C ARG A 15 -23.20 0.95 -17.12
N ARG A 16 -23.61 -0.32 -16.99
CA ARG A 16 -22.67 -1.40 -16.66
C ARG A 16 -21.70 -1.51 -17.83
N ARG A 17 -20.38 -1.47 -17.57
CA ARG A 17 -19.45 -2.08 -18.53
C ARG A 17 -19.85 -3.54 -18.62
N SER A 18 -20.10 -4.06 -19.82
CA SER A 18 -20.25 -5.48 -20.03
C SER A 18 -18.99 -6.17 -19.47
N ALA A 19 -19.17 -7.22 -18.65
CA ALA A 19 -18.07 -8.05 -18.20
C ALA A 19 -17.52 -8.78 -19.43
N THR A 20 -16.55 -8.16 -20.09
CA THR A 20 -16.07 -8.55 -21.42
C THR A 20 -14.72 -9.24 -21.37
N ARG A 21 -14.18 -9.48 -20.17
CA ARG A 21 -12.75 -9.67 -19.99
C ARG A 21 -12.44 -10.74 -18.97
N VAL A 22 -11.96 -11.86 -19.47
CA VAL A 22 -11.31 -12.93 -18.70
C VAL A 22 -9.81 -12.67 -18.73
N SER A 23 -9.11 -12.94 -17.63
CA SER A 23 -7.64 -12.88 -17.61
C SER A 23 -7.01 -13.95 -18.51
N GLY A 24 -7.76 -14.98 -18.88
CA GLY A 24 -7.23 -16.20 -19.52
C GLY A 24 -6.50 -17.13 -18.53
N PHE A 25 -6.40 -16.74 -17.26
CA PHE A 25 -5.80 -17.55 -16.20
C PHE A 25 -6.88 -18.16 -15.31
N HIS A 26 -6.78 -19.47 -15.08
CA HIS A 26 -7.69 -20.22 -14.24
C HIS A 26 -7.15 -20.36 -12.81
N SER A 27 -8.04 -20.65 -11.86
CA SER A 27 -7.60 -21.06 -10.52
C SER A 27 -6.88 -22.39 -10.64
N HIS A 28 -5.88 -22.60 -9.78
CA HIS A 28 -5.22 -23.88 -9.67
C HIS A 28 -6.26 -24.96 -9.34
N LYS A 29 -6.17 -26.12 -10.00
CA LYS A 29 -7.13 -27.23 -9.86
C LYS A 29 -7.43 -27.62 -8.41
N ASN A 30 -6.46 -27.45 -7.52
CA ASN A 30 -6.52 -27.86 -6.12
C ASN A 30 -6.50 -26.68 -5.13
N ALA A 31 -6.70 -25.44 -5.58
CA ALA A 31 -6.67 -24.27 -4.71
C ALA A 31 -7.80 -23.28 -5.02
N THR A 32 -8.61 -22.99 -4.01
CA THR A 32 -9.69 -21.99 -4.08
C THR A 32 -9.21 -20.63 -3.60
N GLY A 33 -8.17 -20.60 -2.76
CA GLY A 33 -7.67 -19.40 -2.08
C GLY A 33 -8.44 -19.04 -0.81
N GLY A 34 -9.44 -19.83 -0.42
CA GLY A 34 -10.25 -19.64 0.79
C GLY A 34 -9.89 -20.60 1.93
N HIS A 35 -8.71 -21.22 1.90
CA HIS A 35 -8.22 -22.07 2.97
C HIS A 35 -7.01 -21.46 3.66
N TYR A 36 -6.80 -21.83 4.92
CA TYR A 36 -5.61 -21.48 5.67
C TYR A 36 -5.06 -22.68 6.47
N ALA A 37 -3.84 -22.53 6.96
CA ALA A 37 -3.14 -23.46 7.84
C ALA A 37 -2.41 -22.65 8.93
N VAL A 38 -2.14 -23.27 10.07
CA VAL A 38 -1.36 -22.71 11.17
C VAL A 38 -0.09 -23.53 11.34
N GLU A 39 1.05 -22.84 11.43
CA GLU A 39 2.33 -23.44 11.78
C GLU A 39 2.86 -22.81 13.06
N GLY A 40 3.50 -23.62 13.90
CA GLY A 40 4.12 -23.15 15.14
C GLY A 40 5.62 -23.02 14.98
N ILE A 41 6.12 -21.79 15.05
CA ILE A 41 7.52 -21.44 14.80
C ILE A 41 8.35 -21.51 16.08
N ASN A 42 9.44 -22.27 16.03
CA ASN A 42 10.34 -22.52 17.16
C ASN A 42 11.76 -21.93 16.97
N GLU A 43 12.04 -21.36 15.80
CA GLU A 43 13.29 -20.63 15.56
C GLU A 43 13.13 -19.21 16.10
N CYS A 44 13.23 -19.11 17.42
CA CYS A 44 13.04 -17.89 18.19
C CYS A 44 14.24 -17.62 19.09
N TYR A 45 14.66 -16.37 19.14
CA TYR A 45 15.83 -15.91 19.87
C TYR A 45 15.45 -14.75 20.79
N ARG A 46 15.97 -14.78 22.01
CA ARG A 46 15.93 -13.64 22.92
C ARG A 46 17.10 -12.71 22.64
N LEU A 47 16.86 -11.40 22.60
CA LEU A 47 17.89 -10.37 22.59
C LEU A 47 17.65 -9.40 23.74
N GLU A 48 18.65 -9.24 24.60
CA GLU A 48 18.63 -8.22 25.65
C GLU A 48 18.78 -6.82 25.05
N LYS A 49 18.29 -5.80 25.77
CA LYS A 49 18.42 -4.41 25.36
C LYS A 49 19.87 -4.05 24.97
N GLY A 50 20.03 -3.55 23.75
CA GLY A 50 21.31 -3.15 23.16
C GLY A 50 22.03 -4.27 22.39
N GLU A 51 21.57 -5.52 22.51
CA GLU A 51 22.13 -6.63 21.74
C GLU A 51 21.75 -6.56 20.26
N LYS A 52 22.61 -7.15 19.43
CA LYS A 52 22.45 -7.22 17.99
C LYS A 52 22.60 -8.65 17.51
N MET A 53 21.66 -9.08 16.68
CA MET A 53 21.73 -10.33 15.91
C MET A 53 21.73 -9.99 14.43
N SER A 54 22.45 -10.77 13.64
CA SER A 54 22.55 -10.61 12.20
C SER A 54 22.22 -11.89 11.48
N LEU A 55 21.48 -11.79 10.38
CA LEU A 55 21.34 -12.84 9.38
C LEU A 55 22.22 -12.47 8.17
N ILE A 56 23.12 -13.37 7.80
CA ILE A 56 24.03 -13.22 6.67
C ILE A 56 23.61 -14.21 5.59
N PHE A 57 23.17 -13.69 4.46
CA PHE A 57 22.77 -14.46 3.29
C PHE A 57 23.85 -14.36 2.24
N ASP A 58 24.46 -15.50 1.90
CA ASP A 58 25.39 -15.59 0.79
C ASP A 58 24.65 -16.10 -0.46
N VAL A 59 24.59 -15.22 -1.45
CA VAL A 59 23.88 -15.48 -2.71
C VAL A 59 24.91 -15.64 -3.80
N ASN A 60 25.08 -16.86 -4.27
CA ASN A 60 26.00 -17.19 -5.34
C ASN A 60 25.57 -16.53 -6.66
N GLU A 61 26.55 -16.32 -7.54
CA GLU A 61 26.33 -15.91 -8.91
C GLU A 61 25.34 -16.84 -9.62
N ALA A 62 24.33 -16.24 -10.26
CA ALA A 62 23.34 -16.94 -11.06
C ALA A 62 23.14 -16.20 -12.39
N SER A 63 22.96 -16.97 -13.46
CA SER A 63 22.61 -16.43 -14.77
C SER A 63 21.16 -15.94 -14.84
N GLY A 64 20.30 -16.44 -13.95
CA GLY A 64 18.89 -16.11 -13.87
C GLY A 64 18.57 -15.10 -12.77
N TRP A 65 17.49 -15.36 -12.05
CA TRP A 65 17.09 -14.52 -10.92
C TRP A 65 17.70 -15.04 -9.63
N SER A 66 18.11 -14.13 -8.76
CA SER A 66 18.56 -14.45 -7.41
C SER A 66 17.73 -13.68 -6.40
N GLY A 67 17.64 -14.21 -5.18
CA GLY A 67 17.01 -13.48 -4.09
C GLY A 67 17.35 -14.05 -2.73
N PHE A 68 17.04 -13.24 -1.72
CA PHE A 68 17.07 -13.63 -0.32
C PHE A 68 15.90 -12.95 0.37
N GLY A 69 15.45 -13.50 1.48
CA GLY A 69 14.47 -12.85 2.33
C GLY A 69 13.78 -13.85 3.23
N GLY A 70 12.81 -13.34 3.97
CA GLY A 70 12.02 -14.15 4.88
C GLY A 70 11.02 -13.30 5.64
N TYR A 71 10.36 -13.96 6.58
CA TYR A 71 9.43 -13.34 7.51
C TYR A 71 10.03 -13.37 8.90
N PHE A 72 9.71 -12.36 9.70
CA PHE A 72 10.11 -12.34 11.09
C PHE A 72 9.00 -11.82 11.98
N TRP A 73 8.89 -12.37 13.17
CA TRP A 73 8.02 -11.90 14.23
C TRP A 73 8.89 -11.32 15.33
N TYR A 74 8.38 -10.34 16.07
CA TYR A 74 9.05 -9.86 17.26
C TYR A 74 8.07 -9.39 18.34
N GLN A 75 8.55 -9.39 19.57
CA GLN A 75 7.92 -8.75 20.72
C GLN A 75 8.87 -7.69 21.28
N GLY A 76 8.32 -6.51 21.59
CA GLY A 76 9.06 -5.38 22.15
C GLY A 76 9.36 -4.32 21.09
N GLU A 77 10.48 -3.61 21.24
CA GLU A 77 10.96 -2.60 20.30
C GLU A 77 12.32 -3.01 19.71
N ILE A 78 12.39 -3.05 18.38
CA ILE A 78 13.60 -3.39 17.64
C ILE A 78 13.89 -2.37 16.54
N SER A 79 15.16 -2.26 16.19
CA SER A 79 15.64 -1.61 14.97
C SER A 79 16.11 -2.68 13.98
N VAL A 80 15.62 -2.61 12.74
CA VAL A 80 16.04 -3.55 11.68
C VAL A 80 16.70 -2.77 10.57
N SER A 81 17.90 -3.20 10.18
CA SER A 81 18.65 -2.61 9.07
C SER A 81 19.07 -3.69 8.08
N LEU A 82 19.13 -3.32 6.80
CA LEU A 82 19.46 -4.22 5.70
C LEU A 82 20.52 -3.56 4.83
N SER A 83 21.65 -4.23 4.64
CA SER A 83 22.79 -3.76 3.85
C SER A 83 23.08 -4.70 2.67
N GLY A 84 23.98 -4.32 1.76
CA GLY A 84 24.35 -5.16 0.61
C GLY A 84 23.55 -4.91 -0.68
N LEU A 85 22.32 -4.37 -0.59
CA LEU A 85 21.52 -4.02 -1.79
C LEU A 85 20.81 -2.67 -1.69
N GLN A 86 20.68 -2.03 -2.85
CA GLN A 86 19.94 -0.79 -3.06
C GLN A 86 18.42 -1.03 -3.12
N LYS A 87 17.99 -1.93 -4.01
CA LYS A 87 16.58 -2.33 -4.15
C LYS A 87 16.28 -3.47 -3.17
N LYS A 88 15.34 -3.25 -2.26
CA LYS A 88 14.99 -4.19 -1.19
C LYS A 88 13.58 -3.92 -0.67
N THR A 89 13.02 -4.93 -0.02
CA THR A 89 11.82 -4.85 0.80
C THR A 89 12.22 -4.97 2.26
N LEU A 90 11.73 -4.05 3.08
CA LEU A 90 11.70 -4.18 4.53
C LEU A 90 10.37 -3.57 4.99
N LYS A 91 9.48 -4.41 5.49
CA LYS A 91 8.18 -4.01 6.03
C LYS A 91 8.08 -4.52 7.46
N ILE A 92 8.14 -3.59 8.40
CA ILE A 92 8.07 -3.86 9.82
C ILE A 92 6.62 -3.59 10.27
N ALA A 93 5.93 -4.62 10.72
CA ALA A 93 4.63 -4.52 11.37
C ALA A 93 4.82 -4.19 12.87
N PRO A 94 3.78 -3.71 13.58
CA PRO A 94 3.83 -3.55 15.03
C PRO A 94 4.27 -4.82 15.77
N SER A 95 4.83 -4.63 16.97
CA SER A 95 5.18 -5.72 17.90
C SER A 95 4.02 -6.70 18.05
N GLY A 96 4.33 -8.00 18.03
CA GLY A 96 3.34 -9.08 18.07
C GLY A 96 2.82 -9.52 16.70
N LEU A 97 3.16 -8.81 15.61
CA LEU A 97 2.80 -9.20 14.25
C LEU A 97 4.02 -9.62 13.41
N TRP A 98 3.75 -10.39 12.36
CA TRP A 98 4.75 -10.80 11.40
C TRP A 98 5.11 -9.64 10.45
N SER A 99 6.39 -9.52 10.20
CA SER A 99 7.06 -8.57 9.31
C SER A 99 7.75 -9.33 8.19
N LYS A 100 8.27 -8.60 7.19
CA LYS A 100 9.03 -9.23 6.10
C LYS A 100 10.20 -8.41 5.60
N PHE A 101 11.21 -9.11 5.10
CA PHE A 101 12.36 -8.51 4.43
C PHE A 101 12.77 -9.36 3.23
N GLY A 102 13.56 -8.76 2.34
CA GLY A 102 14.22 -9.48 1.27
C GLY A 102 14.47 -8.63 0.04
N SER A 103 14.99 -9.27 -0.98
CA SER A 103 15.07 -8.71 -2.33
C SER A 103 15.08 -9.83 -3.37
N MET A 104 14.96 -9.41 -4.61
CA MET A 104 15.05 -10.27 -5.78
C MET A 104 15.51 -9.43 -6.96
N TRP A 105 16.48 -9.93 -7.71
CA TRP A 105 17.13 -9.24 -8.83
C TRP A 105 17.54 -10.25 -9.91
N GLU A 106 17.73 -9.73 -11.12
CA GLU A 106 18.11 -10.52 -12.30
C GLU A 106 19.59 -10.35 -12.57
N GLY A 107 20.30 -11.47 -12.70
CA GLY A 107 21.75 -11.54 -12.91
C GLY A 107 22.55 -10.98 -11.73
N GLY A 108 23.73 -11.50 -11.46
CA GLY A 108 24.58 -10.90 -10.44
C GLY A 108 25.75 -11.76 -10.05
N LYS A 109 26.73 -11.10 -9.44
CA LYS A 109 27.88 -11.75 -8.81
C LYS A 109 27.52 -12.20 -7.40
N ASP A 110 28.40 -13.01 -6.83
CA ASP A 110 28.38 -13.35 -5.41
C ASP A 110 28.12 -12.10 -4.56
N THR A 111 27.02 -12.16 -3.81
CA THR A 111 26.57 -11.05 -2.99
C THR A 111 26.31 -11.56 -1.59
N SER A 112 27.01 -10.98 -0.61
CA SER A 112 26.72 -11.20 0.80
C SER A 112 25.80 -10.10 1.31
N ILE A 113 24.63 -10.50 1.84
CA ILE A 113 23.62 -9.59 2.37
C ILE A 113 23.51 -9.77 3.88
N LYS A 114 23.63 -8.66 4.61
CA LYS A 114 23.48 -8.65 6.07
C LYS A 114 22.22 -7.91 6.49
N VAL A 115 21.36 -8.61 7.23
CA VAL A 115 20.19 -8.07 7.93
C VAL A 115 20.50 -8.04 9.42
N VAL A 116 20.47 -6.86 10.04
CA VAL A 116 20.80 -6.67 11.46
C VAL A 116 19.55 -6.29 12.23
N PHE A 117 19.30 -7.02 13.32
CA PHE A 117 18.26 -6.79 14.31
C PHE A 117 18.91 -6.30 15.59
N GLU A 118 18.51 -5.13 16.07
CA GLU A 118 18.99 -4.53 17.31
C GLU A 118 17.82 -4.36 18.27
N ALA A 119 17.96 -4.91 19.47
CA ALA A 119 16.98 -4.80 20.54
C ALA A 119 17.07 -3.41 21.20
N ILE A 120 16.03 -2.58 21.06
CA ILE A 120 15.93 -1.28 21.74
C ILE A 120 15.45 -1.47 23.18
N GLU A 121 14.65 -2.51 23.39
CA GLU A 121 14.35 -3.12 24.66
C GLU A 121 14.45 -4.63 24.55
N ASP A 122 14.33 -5.29 25.68
CA ASP A 122 14.29 -6.74 25.79
C ASP A 122 13.25 -7.36 24.86
N SER A 123 13.74 -8.07 23.84
CA SER A 123 12.92 -8.52 22.71
C SER A 123 13.07 -10.00 22.39
N ASN A 124 11.99 -10.61 21.92
CA ASN A 124 12.01 -11.93 21.28
C ASN A 124 11.89 -11.74 19.77
N ILE A 125 12.65 -12.50 18.98
CA ILE A 125 12.59 -12.46 17.51
C ILE A 125 12.50 -13.89 16.97
N CYS A 126 11.54 -14.14 16.09
CA CYS A 126 11.37 -15.44 15.43
C CYS A 126 11.44 -15.31 13.92
N PHE A 127 11.93 -16.34 13.23
CA PHE A 127 12.08 -16.34 11.77
C PHE A 127 11.25 -17.43 11.10
N TYR A 128 10.75 -17.13 9.90
CA TYR A 128 10.00 -18.08 9.08
C TYR A 128 10.38 -17.94 7.60
N ASP A 129 10.58 -19.09 6.94
CA ASP A 129 10.86 -19.21 5.49
C ASP A 129 11.93 -18.22 5.03
N HIS A 130 13.02 -18.15 5.80
CA HIS A 130 14.10 -17.20 5.59
C HIS A 130 15.29 -17.89 4.93
N ALA A 131 15.55 -17.56 3.65
CA ALA A 131 16.57 -18.23 2.86
C ALA A 131 17.05 -17.36 1.70
N SER A 132 18.03 -17.87 0.96
CA SER A 132 18.51 -17.27 -0.28
C SER A 132 18.83 -18.31 -1.35
N GLY A 133 18.93 -17.88 -2.61
CA GLY A 133 19.28 -18.76 -3.71
C GLY A 133 18.81 -18.27 -5.07
N GLU A 134 18.98 -19.13 -6.08
CA GLU A 134 18.46 -18.93 -7.42
C GLU A 134 16.94 -19.10 -7.44
N ILE A 135 16.25 -18.21 -8.14
CA ILE A 135 14.80 -18.16 -8.27
C ILE A 135 14.43 -18.44 -9.70
N GLY A 136 13.44 -19.32 -9.89
CA GLY A 136 12.91 -19.67 -11.20
C GLY A 136 11.41 -19.77 -11.18
N HIS A 137 10.77 -19.13 -12.15
CA HIS A 137 9.34 -19.26 -12.36
C HIS A 137 9.03 -18.88 -13.81
N ARG A 138 8.10 -19.61 -14.46
CA ARG A 138 7.68 -19.37 -15.86
C ARG A 138 7.32 -17.93 -16.21
N HIS A 139 6.93 -17.14 -15.21
CA HIS A 139 6.54 -15.73 -15.38
C HIS A 139 7.74 -14.81 -15.44
N LEU A 140 8.88 -15.20 -14.86
CA LEU A 140 10.13 -14.46 -14.95
C LEU A 140 10.75 -14.67 -16.33
N ASP A 141 10.61 -15.86 -16.90
CA ASP A 141 11.17 -16.19 -18.22
C ASP A 141 10.38 -15.57 -19.38
N SER A 142 9.06 -15.41 -19.22
CA SER A 142 8.15 -15.04 -20.32
C SER A 142 7.54 -13.63 -20.21
N ALA A 143 7.68 -12.96 -19.07
CA ALA A 143 7.09 -11.64 -18.90
C ALA A 143 7.85 -10.57 -19.68
N ARG A 144 7.11 -9.53 -20.09
CA ARG A 144 7.70 -8.32 -20.67
C ARG A 144 8.59 -7.64 -19.63
N SER A 145 9.75 -7.12 -20.07
CA SER A 145 10.76 -6.49 -19.21
C SER A 145 10.21 -5.38 -18.31
N ASN A 146 9.23 -4.61 -18.77
CA ASN A 146 8.59 -3.55 -17.98
C ASN A 146 7.82 -4.06 -16.75
N LEU A 147 7.48 -5.36 -16.70
CA LEU A 147 6.90 -5.98 -15.51
C LEU A 147 7.96 -6.39 -14.50
N LEU A 148 9.23 -6.52 -14.87
CA LEU A 148 10.27 -7.14 -14.02
C LEU A 148 11.04 -6.11 -13.16
N GLY A 149 10.98 -4.82 -13.50
CA GLY A 149 11.81 -3.79 -12.84
C GLY A 149 11.61 -3.59 -11.33
N ASN A 150 10.48 -4.04 -10.77
CA ASN A 150 10.15 -3.91 -9.34
C ASN A 150 9.98 -5.25 -8.60
N MET A 151 10.57 -6.35 -9.10
CA MET A 151 10.41 -7.67 -8.50
C MET A 151 10.84 -7.76 -7.02
N HIS A 152 11.84 -6.98 -6.60
CA HIS A 152 12.23 -6.85 -5.19
C HIS A 152 11.07 -6.52 -4.23
N GLN A 153 10.00 -5.86 -4.69
CA GLN A 153 8.83 -5.50 -3.87
C GLN A 153 7.92 -6.70 -3.52
N PHE A 154 8.11 -7.82 -4.22
CA PHE A 154 7.37 -9.06 -4.04
C PHE A 154 8.17 -10.10 -3.26
N SER A 155 9.30 -9.70 -2.66
CA SER A 155 10.04 -10.55 -1.75
C SER A 155 9.38 -10.58 -0.36
N PRO A 156 9.34 -11.74 0.31
CA PRO A 156 9.86 -13.03 -0.15
C PRO A 156 8.82 -13.90 -0.90
N GLU A 157 7.57 -13.46 -1.07
CA GLU A 157 6.52 -14.28 -1.71
C GLU A 157 6.78 -14.67 -3.19
N ALA A 158 7.74 -14.02 -3.83
CA ALA A 158 8.22 -14.31 -5.19
C ALA A 158 9.41 -15.30 -5.23
N HIS A 159 9.92 -15.74 -4.08
CA HIS A 159 11.06 -16.66 -4.02
C HIS A 159 10.58 -18.08 -4.31
N PHE A 160 10.68 -18.49 -5.56
CA PHE A 160 10.50 -19.86 -6.03
C PHE A 160 11.89 -20.43 -6.28
N PHE A 161 12.55 -20.92 -5.22
CA PHE A 161 13.91 -21.41 -5.34
C PHE A 161 13.97 -22.64 -6.26
N THR A 162 14.92 -22.64 -7.21
CA THR A 162 15.10 -23.71 -8.20
C THR A 162 15.96 -24.86 -7.71
N SER A 163 16.87 -24.55 -6.78
CA SER A 163 17.70 -25.50 -6.04
C SER A 163 17.34 -25.48 -4.57
N ASP A 164 18.02 -26.31 -3.77
CA ASP A 164 18.02 -26.16 -2.32
C ASP A 164 18.40 -24.72 -1.97
N SER A 165 17.60 -24.10 -1.11
CA SER A 165 17.84 -22.74 -0.66
C SER A 165 18.89 -22.74 0.45
N ASN A 166 19.68 -21.68 0.48
CA ASN A 166 20.72 -21.48 1.49
C ASN A 166 20.10 -20.78 2.70
N ALA A 167 20.12 -21.45 3.85
CA ALA A 167 19.83 -20.83 5.14
C ALA A 167 20.92 -19.77 5.44
N PRO A 168 20.56 -18.63 6.04
CA PRO A 168 21.55 -17.65 6.43
C PRO A 168 22.40 -18.12 7.60
N VAL A 169 23.61 -17.58 7.70
CA VAL A 169 24.43 -17.66 8.91
C VAL A 169 23.89 -16.65 9.92
N ILE A 170 23.67 -17.10 11.15
CA ILE A 170 23.21 -16.25 12.26
C ILE A 170 24.41 -15.88 13.13
N GLU A 171 24.64 -14.58 13.32
CA GLU A 171 25.73 -14.04 14.15
C GLU A 171 25.23 -13.04 15.19
N GLY A 172 25.87 -13.03 16.37
CA GLY A 172 25.63 -12.02 17.41
C GLY A 172 24.42 -12.30 18.31
N GLY A 173 24.36 -11.59 19.44
CA GLY A 173 23.42 -11.81 20.54
C GLY A 173 23.79 -13.02 21.39
N GLN A 174 23.39 -13.04 22.66
CA GLN A 174 23.30 -14.32 23.35
C GLN A 174 22.12 -15.09 22.76
N LEU A 175 22.40 -15.99 21.81
CA LEU A 175 21.39 -16.79 21.09
C LEU A 175 20.71 -17.79 22.04
N HIS A 176 19.90 -17.29 22.96
CA HIS A 176 19.04 -18.11 23.81
C HIS A 176 17.82 -18.46 23.00
N ARG A 177 17.70 -19.75 22.64
CA ARG A 177 16.46 -20.23 22.06
C ARG A 177 15.34 -20.11 23.09
N VAL A 178 14.24 -19.50 22.66
CA VAL A 178 13.05 -19.36 23.49
C VAL A 178 12.24 -20.64 23.39
N ASP A 179 11.81 -21.18 24.54
CA ASP A 179 10.87 -22.29 24.58
C ASP A 179 9.48 -21.82 24.20
N GLY A 180 8.82 -22.56 23.31
CA GLY A 180 7.48 -22.26 22.83
C GLY A 180 7.40 -22.23 21.31
N LYS A 181 6.19 -22.08 20.79
CA LYS A 181 5.93 -21.93 19.36
C LYS A 181 5.11 -20.68 19.12
N ILE A 182 5.62 -19.78 18.29
CA ILE A 182 4.87 -18.61 17.85
C ILE A 182 4.01 -19.00 16.63
N PRO A 183 2.70 -18.79 16.66
CA PRO A 183 1.85 -19.16 15.54
C PRO A 183 2.11 -18.24 14.33
N ILE A 184 2.13 -18.84 13.15
CA ILE A 184 2.03 -18.14 11.87
C ILE A 184 0.84 -18.68 11.08
N ILE A 185 0.04 -17.77 10.54
CA ILE A 185 -1.13 -18.12 9.72
C ILE A 185 -0.73 -18.06 8.26
N LEU A 186 -0.94 -19.17 7.55
CA LEU A 186 -0.60 -19.31 6.15
C LEU A 186 -1.88 -19.41 5.32
N LYS A 187 -2.09 -18.47 4.43
CA LYS A 187 -3.24 -18.45 3.52
C LYS A 187 -2.88 -19.11 2.19
N GLN A 188 -3.79 -19.94 1.68
CA GLN A 188 -3.64 -20.55 0.35
C GLN A 188 -3.77 -19.49 -0.77
N CYS A 189 -2.86 -19.52 -1.74
CA CYS A 189 -2.99 -18.79 -3.00
C CYS A 189 -3.79 -19.61 -4.01
N ASN A 190 -4.84 -19.04 -4.63
CA ASN A 190 -5.63 -19.75 -5.65
C ASN A 190 -4.91 -19.96 -6.99
N ARG A 191 -3.73 -19.37 -7.22
CA ARG A 191 -2.96 -19.48 -8.48
C ARG A 191 -1.80 -20.45 -8.37
N CYS A 192 -0.90 -20.25 -7.42
CA CYS A 192 0.27 -21.11 -7.22
C CYS A 192 0.07 -22.21 -6.18
N ALA A 193 -1.10 -22.27 -5.51
CA ALA A 193 -1.43 -23.22 -4.44
C ALA A 193 -0.54 -23.21 -3.19
N ARG A 194 0.53 -22.39 -3.15
CA ARG A 194 1.35 -22.17 -1.96
C ARG A 194 0.52 -21.60 -0.80
N TYR A 195 0.85 -22.04 0.40
CA TYR A 195 0.44 -21.45 1.65
C TYR A 195 1.47 -20.39 2.02
N LEU A 196 1.03 -19.14 2.20
CA LEU A 196 1.92 -18.00 2.41
C LEU A 196 1.44 -17.14 3.59
N PRO A 197 2.35 -16.51 4.34
CA PRO A 197 1.99 -15.77 5.55
C PRO A 197 0.99 -14.63 5.34
N ILE A 198 0.09 -14.49 6.30
CA ILE A 198 -0.78 -13.32 6.53
C ILE A 198 -0.72 -12.93 8.01
N ASN A 199 -0.99 -11.66 8.29
CA ASN A 199 -1.26 -11.20 9.65
C ASN A 199 -2.77 -11.28 9.91
N TYR A 200 -3.12 -11.85 11.05
CA TYR A 200 -4.48 -11.91 11.58
C TYR A 200 -4.40 -12.00 13.11
N ASP A 201 -5.26 -11.23 13.77
CA ASP A 201 -5.44 -11.23 15.21
C ASP A 201 -6.93 -11.02 15.49
N SER A 202 -7.56 -11.94 16.21
CA SER A 202 -8.99 -11.88 16.54
C SER A 202 -9.35 -10.70 17.44
N TYR A 203 -8.38 -10.14 18.16
CA TYR A 203 -8.56 -8.98 19.04
C TYR A 203 -8.12 -7.68 18.37
N ASN A 204 -7.35 -7.75 17.29
CA ASN A 204 -6.89 -6.60 16.51
C ASN A 204 -7.14 -6.81 15.01
N PRO A 205 -8.35 -6.47 14.51
CA PRO A 205 -8.69 -6.55 13.09
C PRO A 205 -7.73 -5.79 12.15
N ASP A 206 -7.06 -4.75 12.64
CA ASP A 206 -6.12 -3.96 11.85
C ASP A 206 -4.80 -4.72 11.59
N ALA A 207 -4.56 -5.86 12.26
CA ALA A 207 -3.47 -6.77 11.91
C ALA A 207 -3.51 -7.14 10.42
N GLU A 208 -4.69 -7.33 9.84
CA GLU A 208 -4.86 -7.65 8.41
C GLU A 208 -4.31 -6.56 7.47
N ARG A 209 -4.16 -5.32 7.95
CA ARG A 209 -3.64 -4.18 7.18
C ARG A 209 -2.12 -4.23 7.00
N HIS A 210 -1.43 -4.98 7.85
CA HIS A 210 0.01 -5.20 7.75
C HIS A 210 0.33 -6.32 6.75
N HIS A 211 0.23 -6.00 5.46
CA HIS A 211 0.32 -6.99 4.37
C HIS A 211 1.67 -7.70 4.28
N LEU A 212 1.59 -9.02 4.29
CA LEU A 212 2.68 -9.93 3.95
C LEU A 212 2.59 -10.35 2.47
N ALA A 213 2.15 -11.58 2.20
CA ALA A 213 2.07 -12.14 0.85
C ALA A 213 0.76 -11.80 0.11
N PHE A 214 -0.26 -11.28 0.81
CA PHE A 214 -1.57 -10.94 0.27
C PHE A 214 -1.93 -9.48 0.59
N THR A 215 -2.68 -8.84 -0.29
CA THR A 215 -3.32 -7.53 -0.04
C THR A 215 -4.76 -7.72 0.39
N ASN A 216 -5.35 -6.76 1.08
CA ASN A 216 -6.77 -6.85 1.45
C ASN A 216 -7.72 -6.79 0.24
N HIS A 217 -8.94 -7.29 0.45
CA HIS A 217 -10.05 -7.22 -0.50
C HIS A 217 -10.92 -5.97 -0.28
N CYS A 218 -11.48 -5.83 0.91
CA CYS A 218 -12.23 -4.66 1.34
C CYS A 218 -11.31 -3.71 2.11
N ILE A 219 -11.29 -2.45 1.72
CA ILE A 219 -10.59 -1.37 2.47
C ILE A 219 -11.51 -0.20 2.79
N ALA A 220 -12.70 -0.17 2.19
CA ALA A 220 -13.64 0.91 2.40
C ALA A 220 -14.49 0.61 3.64
N LYS A 221 -14.68 1.60 4.52
CA LYS A 221 -15.43 1.46 5.79
C LYS A 221 -16.80 0.79 5.62
N HIS A 222 -17.57 1.21 4.62
CA HIS A 222 -18.88 0.61 4.31
C HIS A 222 -18.84 -0.84 3.74
N ARG A 223 -17.66 -1.45 3.61
CA ARG A 223 -17.46 -2.82 3.08
C ARG A 223 -16.78 -3.75 4.07
N ILE A 224 -16.51 -3.27 5.28
CA ILE A 224 -15.97 -4.06 6.38
C ILE A 224 -17.10 -4.30 7.42
N PRO A 225 -17.24 -5.49 8.01
CA PRO A 225 -16.47 -6.70 7.74
C PRO A 225 -16.70 -7.23 6.31
N CYS A 226 -15.69 -7.91 5.75
CA CYS A 226 -15.74 -8.38 4.38
C CYS A 226 -16.73 -9.53 4.24
N THR A 227 -17.91 -9.28 3.69
CA THR A 227 -18.93 -10.32 3.46
C THR A 227 -18.85 -10.99 2.08
N HIS A 228 -17.83 -10.66 1.28
CA HIS A 228 -17.68 -11.22 -0.06
C HIS A 228 -17.20 -12.67 -0.02
N GLY A 229 -17.94 -13.55 -0.69
CA GLY A 229 -17.66 -14.99 -0.74
C GLY A 229 -16.25 -15.30 -1.25
N GLY A 230 -15.52 -16.11 -0.48
CA GLY A 230 -14.13 -16.51 -0.75
C GLY A 230 -13.06 -15.51 -0.30
N PHE A 231 -13.42 -14.27 0.05
CA PHE A 231 -12.47 -13.25 0.51
C PHE A 231 -12.52 -13.01 2.02
N GLY A 232 -13.72 -13.10 2.61
CA GLY A 232 -13.98 -12.76 4.01
C GLY A 232 -13.96 -13.92 4.99
N LEU A 233 -14.01 -15.17 4.51
CA LEU A 233 -14.00 -16.36 5.35
C LEU A 233 -12.85 -17.27 4.90
N LEU A 234 -11.96 -17.62 5.83
CA LEU A 234 -10.92 -18.63 5.60
C LEU A 234 -11.27 -19.91 6.34
N LYS A 235 -11.27 -21.02 5.61
CA LYS A 235 -11.52 -22.34 6.17
C LYS A 235 -10.24 -23.02 6.62
N SER A 236 -10.24 -23.59 7.82
CA SER A 236 -9.08 -24.34 8.31
C SER A 236 -8.84 -25.60 7.46
N ARG A 237 -7.56 -25.99 7.35
CA ARG A 237 -7.16 -27.32 6.86
C ARG A 237 -6.78 -28.31 7.96
N GLN A 238 -6.47 -27.84 9.16
CA GLN A 238 -5.91 -28.65 10.24
C GLN A 238 -6.89 -28.84 11.42
N GLY A 239 -8.14 -28.39 11.26
CA GLY A 239 -9.23 -28.62 12.22
C GLY A 239 -9.41 -27.48 13.23
N GLU A 240 -8.69 -26.37 13.07
CA GLU A 240 -8.97 -25.12 13.76
C GLU A 240 -10.30 -24.49 13.30
N ASP A 241 -10.80 -23.52 14.06
CA ASP A 241 -12.02 -22.78 13.70
C ASP A 241 -11.85 -21.98 12.40
N ASP A 242 -12.93 -21.76 11.66
CA ASP A 242 -12.88 -20.87 10.51
C ASP A 242 -12.58 -19.42 10.96
N ILE A 243 -11.86 -18.66 10.13
CA ILE A 243 -11.50 -17.26 10.40
C ILE A 243 -12.40 -16.32 9.60
N ASP A 244 -13.15 -15.48 10.32
CA ASP A 244 -13.86 -14.32 9.76
C ASP A 244 -12.93 -13.11 9.69
N LEU A 245 -12.70 -12.62 8.47
CA LEU A 245 -11.82 -11.50 8.18
C LEU A 245 -12.59 -10.19 8.10
N THR A 246 -12.07 -9.15 8.76
CA THR A 246 -12.62 -7.80 8.74
C THR A 246 -12.39 -7.14 7.38
N TYR A 247 -11.18 -7.17 6.86
CA TYR A 247 -10.84 -6.58 5.57
C TYR A 247 -10.85 -7.61 4.45
N GLY A 248 -10.65 -8.89 4.79
CA GLY A 248 -10.56 -9.97 3.82
C GLY A 248 -9.23 -9.91 3.05
N PHE A 249 -8.82 -11.02 2.46
CA PHE A 249 -7.63 -11.09 1.62
C PHE A 249 -7.99 -11.44 0.18
N GLN A 250 -7.23 -10.92 -0.79
CA GLN A 250 -7.34 -11.38 -2.18
C GLN A 250 -7.10 -12.91 -2.27
N LEU A 251 -7.71 -13.55 -3.27
CA LEU A 251 -7.58 -15.01 -3.45
C LEU A 251 -6.16 -15.40 -3.87
N GLU A 252 -5.51 -14.57 -4.67
CA GLU A 252 -4.15 -14.72 -5.15
C GLU A 252 -3.12 -13.94 -4.31
N CYS A 253 -1.90 -14.50 -4.19
CA CYS A 253 -0.78 -13.77 -3.58
C CYS A 253 -0.33 -12.61 -4.48
N ARG A 254 0.41 -11.67 -3.91
CA ARG A 254 0.88 -10.45 -4.61
C ARG A 254 1.68 -10.77 -5.88
N PHE A 255 2.53 -11.80 -5.86
CA PHE A 255 3.26 -12.26 -7.04
C PHE A 255 2.32 -12.74 -8.15
N CYS A 256 1.40 -13.67 -7.83
CA CYS A 256 0.45 -14.20 -8.82
C CYS A 256 -0.50 -13.11 -9.34
N LYS A 257 -0.94 -12.19 -8.47
CA LYS A 257 -1.75 -11.02 -8.85
C LYS A 257 -1.05 -10.17 -9.90
N LYS A 258 0.27 -9.98 -9.79
CA LYS A 258 1.04 -9.19 -10.74
C LYS A 258 0.97 -9.77 -12.16
N PHE A 259 1.22 -11.07 -12.31
CA PHE A 259 1.35 -11.70 -13.63
C PHE A 259 0.01 -12.25 -14.17
N GLU A 260 -0.76 -12.94 -13.35
CA GLU A 260 -1.94 -13.68 -13.81
C GLU A 260 -3.24 -12.87 -13.76
N VAL A 261 -3.21 -11.71 -13.11
CA VAL A 261 -4.37 -10.82 -13.00
C VAL A 261 -4.04 -9.46 -13.62
N ASN A 262 -3.08 -8.74 -13.06
CA ASN A 262 -2.77 -7.37 -13.50
C ASN A 262 -2.17 -7.35 -14.91
N ALA A 263 -1.13 -8.14 -15.19
CA ALA A 263 -0.50 -8.13 -16.51
C ALA A 263 -1.45 -8.63 -17.63
N ALA A 264 -2.39 -9.51 -17.30
CA ALA A 264 -3.42 -9.96 -18.24
C ALA A 264 -4.50 -8.90 -18.49
N HIS A 265 -4.98 -8.22 -17.44
CA HIS A 265 -6.09 -7.27 -17.55
C HIS A 265 -5.66 -5.85 -17.94
N ASN A 266 -4.43 -5.43 -17.60
CA ASN A 266 -3.96 -4.06 -17.86
C ASN A 266 -3.90 -3.72 -19.35
N PRO A 267 -3.36 -4.58 -20.25
CA PRO A 267 -3.37 -4.31 -21.70
C PRO A 267 -4.78 -4.25 -22.30
N GLN A 268 -5.75 -4.91 -21.65
CA GLN A 268 -7.13 -4.86 -22.10
C GLN A 268 -7.77 -3.50 -21.75
N ARG A 269 -7.22 -2.72 -20.80
CA ARG A 269 -7.79 -1.41 -20.41
C ARG A 269 -7.77 -0.45 -21.61
N THR A 270 -8.90 0.22 -21.87
CA THR A 270 -8.92 1.30 -22.86
C THR A 270 -8.02 2.45 -22.39
N SER A 271 -7.49 3.26 -23.30
CA SER A 271 -6.68 4.42 -22.92
C SER A 271 -7.44 5.38 -21.98
N ALA A 272 -8.76 5.49 -22.15
CA ALA A 272 -9.61 6.26 -21.25
C ALA A 272 -9.83 5.58 -19.88
N GLN A 273 -9.86 4.24 -19.79
CA GLN A 273 -9.80 3.52 -18.51
C GLN A 273 -8.48 3.70 -17.77
N MET A 274 -7.36 3.78 -18.49
CA MET A 274 -6.05 4.06 -17.89
C MET A 274 -5.94 5.51 -17.41
N LYS A 275 -6.60 6.45 -18.09
CA LYS A 275 -6.62 7.87 -17.73
C LYS A 275 -7.69 8.22 -16.67
N GLU A 276 -8.61 7.30 -16.33
CA GLU A 276 -9.73 7.58 -15.41
C GLU A 276 -9.25 8.01 -14.01
N ASP A 277 -8.19 7.39 -13.49
CA ASP A 277 -7.65 7.74 -12.17
C ASP A 277 -6.92 9.09 -12.21
N GLY A 278 -6.19 9.37 -13.29
CA GLY A 278 -5.56 10.68 -13.52
C GLY A 278 -6.59 11.79 -13.74
N ALA A 279 -7.70 11.50 -14.42
CA ALA A 279 -8.79 12.45 -14.63
C ALA A 279 -9.50 12.80 -13.32
N ARG A 280 -9.78 11.82 -12.46
CA ARG A 280 -10.36 12.09 -11.13
C ARG A 280 -9.45 12.95 -10.28
N ARG A 281 -8.14 12.67 -10.27
CA ARG A 281 -7.15 13.51 -9.58
C ARG A 281 -7.20 14.94 -10.10
N ARG A 282 -7.16 15.11 -11.43
CA ARG A 282 -7.22 16.41 -12.09
C ARG A 282 -8.50 17.19 -11.78
N HIS A 283 -9.64 16.53 -11.66
CA HIS A 283 -10.89 17.21 -11.31
C HIS A 283 -10.88 17.73 -9.87
N ILE A 284 -10.28 17.00 -8.93
CA ILE A 284 -10.08 17.47 -7.55
C ILE A 284 -9.08 18.63 -7.54
N GLU A 285 -7.97 18.53 -8.28
CA GLU A 285 -7.00 19.64 -8.43
C GLU A 285 -7.68 20.90 -8.96
N LEU A 286 -8.54 20.77 -9.98
CA LEU A 286 -9.29 21.91 -10.52
C LEU A 286 -10.26 22.50 -9.49
N LEU A 287 -10.96 21.67 -8.73
CA LEU A 287 -11.83 22.14 -7.64
C LEU A 287 -11.03 22.95 -6.62
N LEU A 288 -9.89 22.43 -6.17
CA LEU A 288 -9.02 23.11 -5.20
C LEU A 288 -8.41 24.39 -5.77
N GLU A 289 -8.05 24.40 -7.05
CA GLU A 289 -7.56 25.61 -7.74
C GLU A 289 -8.61 26.73 -7.73
N HIS A 290 -9.90 26.42 -7.89
CA HIS A 290 -10.94 27.44 -7.78
C HIS A 290 -11.13 27.91 -6.34
N ILE A 291 -11.11 26.99 -5.37
CA ILE A 291 -11.28 27.32 -3.94
C ILE A 291 -10.14 28.21 -3.44
N TYR A 292 -8.89 27.88 -3.80
CA TYR A 292 -7.70 28.62 -3.41
C TYR A 292 -7.30 29.73 -4.39
N GLN A 293 -8.10 29.95 -5.43
CA GLN A 293 -7.88 30.98 -6.46
C GLN A 293 -6.49 30.92 -7.14
N GLY A 294 -6.00 29.70 -7.37
CA GLY A 294 -4.72 29.47 -8.03
C GLY A 294 -4.22 28.05 -7.86
N THR A 295 -3.30 27.65 -8.74
CA THR A 295 -2.63 26.35 -8.60
C THR A 295 -1.79 26.33 -7.31
N PRO A 296 -1.62 25.17 -6.66
CA PRO A 296 -0.76 25.01 -5.50
C PRO A 296 0.60 25.70 -5.61
N GLN A 297 1.26 25.58 -6.76
CA GLN A 297 2.57 26.17 -7.01
C GLN A 297 2.50 27.70 -7.11
N LEU A 298 1.46 28.25 -7.76
CA LEU A 298 1.28 29.70 -7.85
C LEU A 298 0.94 30.32 -6.50
N VAL A 299 0.04 29.69 -5.74
CA VAL A 299 -0.33 30.11 -4.38
C VAL A 299 0.92 30.10 -3.49
N TYR A 300 1.70 29.02 -3.53
CA TYR A 300 2.94 28.92 -2.78
C TYR A 300 3.94 30.01 -3.17
N ARG A 301 4.21 30.18 -4.48
CA ARG A 301 5.14 31.20 -4.97
C ARG A 301 4.71 32.60 -4.58
N SER A 302 3.41 32.90 -4.62
CA SER A 302 2.88 34.19 -4.18
C SER A 302 3.08 34.44 -2.68
N GLN A 303 3.04 33.38 -1.86
CA GLN A 303 3.19 33.47 -0.42
C GLN A 303 4.65 33.53 0.04
N TYR A 304 5.53 32.75 -0.59
CA TYR A 304 6.92 32.54 -0.12
C TYR A 304 7.99 33.15 -1.04
N GLY A 305 7.65 33.52 -2.28
CA GLY A 305 8.59 34.08 -3.25
C GLY A 305 9.52 33.06 -3.91
N SER A 306 9.32 31.78 -3.65
CA SER A 306 10.17 30.65 -4.06
C SER A 306 9.33 29.52 -4.69
N GLU A 307 10.00 28.56 -5.33
CA GLU A 307 9.34 27.37 -5.89
C GLU A 307 9.13 26.29 -4.82
N LEU A 308 7.90 25.80 -4.72
CA LEU A 308 7.55 24.73 -3.77
C LEU A 308 8.46 23.49 -3.93
N THR A 309 8.76 23.11 -5.17
CA THR A 309 9.60 21.92 -5.45
C THR A 309 11.00 22.07 -4.87
N ASP A 310 11.63 23.23 -5.06
CA ASP A 310 13.01 23.47 -4.61
C ASP A 310 13.06 23.57 -3.09
N ASP A 311 12.13 24.30 -2.49
CA ASP A 311 12.06 24.47 -1.03
C ASP A 311 11.82 23.14 -0.32
N ILE A 312 10.94 22.29 -0.85
CA ILE A 312 10.71 20.95 -0.29
C ILE A 312 11.93 20.05 -0.49
N TRP A 313 12.59 20.10 -1.65
CA TRP A 313 13.81 19.32 -1.87
C TRP A 313 14.91 19.69 -0.87
N HIS A 314 15.10 20.99 -0.61
CA HIS A 314 16.03 21.47 0.41
C HIS A 314 15.59 21.15 1.85
N LYS A 315 14.30 21.29 2.16
CA LYS A 315 13.71 20.98 3.48
C LYS A 315 13.99 19.54 3.92
N PHE A 316 14.07 18.60 2.97
CA PHE A 316 14.36 17.19 3.23
C PHE A 316 15.82 16.80 2.97
N ASP A 317 16.76 17.75 2.99
CA ASP A 317 18.19 17.50 2.79
C ASP A 317 18.48 16.69 1.52
N ARG A 318 17.72 16.97 0.45
CA ARG A 318 17.87 16.35 -0.87
C ARG A 318 17.77 14.82 -0.83
N LYS A 319 17.00 14.26 0.10
CA LYS A 319 16.83 12.83 0.29
C LYS A 319 15.36 12.45 0.33
N CYS A 320 15.06 11.26 -0.17
CA CYS A 320 13.76 10.63 0.05
C CYS A 320 13.52 10.48 1.55
N PHE A 321 12.41 11.03 2.05
CA PHE A 321 12.05 10.94 3.46
C PHE A 321 11.97 9.49 3.95
N ASN A 322 11.39 8.60 3.15
CA ASN A 322 11.11 7.23 3.58
C ASN A 322 12.34 6.30 3.59
N CYS A 323 13.17 6.35 2.54
CA CYS A 323 14.29 5.42 2.39
C CYS A 323 15.67 6.07 2.48
N HIS A 324 15.72 7.39 2.66
CA HIS A 324 16.94 8.20 2.75
C HIS A 324 17.86 8.16 1.52
N LYS A 325 17.37 7.62 0.40
CA LYS A 325 18.07 7.68 -0.89
C LYS A 325 18.29 9.15 -1.28
N ALA A 326 19.52 9.51 -1.60
CA ALA A 326 19.85 10.82 -2.16
C ALA A 326 19.11 11.05 -3.48
N ILE A 327 18.64 12.28 -3.67
CA ILE A 327 17.94 12.77 -4.85
C ILE A 327 18.75 13.97 -5.32
N ASP A 328 19.58 13.78 -6.34
CA ASP A 328 20.58 14.78 -6.73
C ASP A 328 19.97 16.01 -7.42
N ASN A 329 18.77 15.87 -7.99
CA ASN A 329 18.06 16.94 -8.67
C ASN A 329 16.59 17.06 -8.18
N PRO A 330 16.06 18.28 -7.98
CA PRO A 330 14.65 18.48 -7.62
C PRO A 330 13.66 17.81 -8.60
N GLY A 331 14.00 17.72 -9.89
CA GLY A 331 13.17 17.07 -10.91
C GLY A 331 13.07 15.56 -10.78
N ASP A 332 14.02 14.91 -10.09
CA ASP A 332 13.99 13.47 -9.80
C ASP A 332 13.15 13.16 -8.54
N MET A 333 12.79 14.20 -7.78
CA MET A 333 11.89 14.08 -6.63
C MET A 333 10.45 13.88 -7.11
N HIS A 334 9.76 12.95 -6.45
CA HIS A 334 8.30 12.96 -6.45
C HIS A 334 7.82 13.80 -5.28
N LEU A 335 7.31 14.99 -5.60
CA LEU A 335 6.65 15.88 -4.65
C LEU A 335 5.29 15.27 -4.25
N ASP A 336 5.24 14.65 -3.07
CA ASP A 336 4.05 13.91 -2.62
C ASP A 336 3.18 14.74 -1.67
N HIS A 337 1.86 14.51 -1.77
CA HIS A 337 0.91 15.08 -0.83
C HIS A 337 1.04 14.30 0.48
N THR A 338 1.55 14.94 1.53
CA THR A 338 1.70 14.34 2.85
C THR A 338 0.36 13.77 3.31
N ARG A 339 -0.66 14.61 3.35
CA ARG A 339 -2.07 14.21 3.51
C ARG A 339 -2.72 13.98 2.14
N PRO A 340 -3.60 12.99 1.94
CA PRO A 340 -4.02 12.59 0.59
C PRO A 340 -4.88 13.63 -0.15
N LEU A 341 -4.55 13.90 -1.42
CA LEU A 341 -5.37 14.70 -2.33
C LEU A 341 -6.81 14.19 -2.49
N MET A 342 -7.00 12.86 -2.48
CA MET A 342 -8.33 12.26 -2.54
C MET A 342 -9.16 12.49 -1.26
N MET A 343 -8.56 13.09 -0.24
CA MET A 343 -9.20 13.58 0.98
C MET A 343 -9.18 15.13 1.02
N LEU A 344 -9.05 15.78 -0.14
CA LEU A 344 -9.12 17.24 -0.34
C LEU A 344 -7.95 18.04 0.26
N TRP A 345 -6.85 17.37 0.60
CA TRP A 345 -5.63 18.06 1.02
C TRP A 345 -4.82 18.49 -0.21
N PRO A 346 -4.60 19.80 -0.44
CA PRO A 346 -3.83 20.28 -1.57
C PRO A 346 -2.34 19.94 -1.40
N LEU A 347 -1.59 20.13 -2.47
CA LEU A 347 -0.14 20.22 -2.37
C LEU A 347 0.22 21.58 -1.77
N ASP A 348 1.06 21.61 -0.74
CA ASP A 348 1.40 22.85 -0.03
C ASP A 348 2.79 22.74 0.63
N ALA A 349 3.12 23.70 1.50
CA ALA A 349 4.37 23.75 2.26
C ALA A 349 4.66 22.49 3.12
N THR A 350 3.64 21.66 3.35
CA THR A 350 3.73 20.43 4.14
C THR A 350 4.06 19.20 3.29
N ALA A 351 4.18 19.34 1.96
CA ALA A 351 4.50 18.24 1.03
C ALA A 351 5.77 17.45 1.42
N THR A 352 5.83 16.19 1.01
CA THR A 352 6.93 15.27 1.34
C THR A 352 7.82 14.99 0.13
N CYS A 353 9.13 15.02 0.34
CA CYS A 353 10.12 14.59 -0.65
C CYS A 353 10.22 13.05 -0.70
N LEU A 354 9.80 12.42 -1.81
CA LEU A 354 9.92 10.97 -2.00
C LEU A 354 10.64 10.61 -3.31
N CYS A 355 11.31 9.46 -3.33
CA CYS A 355 11.74 8.85 -4.60
C CYS A 355 10.55 8.11 -5.27
N GLY A 356 10.69 7.79 -6.56
CA GLY A 356 9.62 7.14 -7.34
C GLY A 356 9.10 5.83 -6.72
N ASP A 357 9.99 4.97 -6.24
CA ASP A 357 9.60 3.70 -5.60
C ASP A 357 8.80 3.92 -4.32
N CYS A 358 9.22 4.86 -3.46
CA CYS A 358 8.51 5.17 -2.21
C CYS A 358 7.19 5.90 -2.45
N ASN A 359 7.11 6.78 -3.45
CA ASN A 359 5.87 7.44 -3.84
C ASN A 359 4.83 6.43 -4.35
N ILE A 360 5.25 5.48 -5.19
CA ILE A 360 4.41 4.37 -5.64
C ILE A 360 3.98 3.50 -4.45
N ALA A 361 4.88 3.21 -3.50
CA ALA A 361 4.55 2.43 -2.32
C ALA A 361 3.54 3.14 -1.40
N LYS A 362 3.66 4.46 -1.21
CA LYS A 362 2.72 5.26 -0.42
C LYS A 362 1.35 5.31 -1.09
N SER A 363 1.28 5.43 -2.42
CA SER A 363 0.05 5.32 -3.22
C SER A 363 -1.12 6.19 -2.73
N GLY A 364 -0.82 7.35 -2.15
CA GLY A 364 -1.84 8.25 -1.58
C GLY A 364 -2.49 7.76 -0.28
N ASN A 365 -1.88 6.81 0.43
CA ASN A 365 -2.28 6.48 1.80
C ASN A 365 -1.97 7.65 2.75
N PRO A 366 -2.76 7.82 3.84
CA PRO A 366 -2.44 8.74 4.92
C PRO A 366 -1.07 8.43 5.55
N PRO A 367 -0.39 9.43 6.14
CA PRO A 367 0.88 9.22 6.83
C PRO A 367 0.83 8.11 7.87
N SER A 368 -0.21 8.10 8.72
CA SER A 368 -0.43 7.12 9.79
C SER A 368 -0.45 5.66 9.33
N ILE A 369 -0.86 5.42 8.10
CA ILE A 369 -0.94 4.07 7.51
C ILE A 369 0.40 3.65 6.89
N PHE A 370 1.21 4.61 6.44
CA PHE A 370 2.40 4.32 5.65
C PHE A 370 3.71 4.39 6.45
N TYR A 371 3.79 5.30 7.42
CA TYR A 371 5.00 5.55 8.21
C TYR A 371 4.89 4.94 9.60
N SER A 372 6.03 4.52 10.16
CA SER A 372 6.10 4.13 11.57
C SER A 372 5.93 5.34 12.50
N GLU A 373 5.60 5.12 13.77
CA GLU A 373 5.46 6.22 14.75
C GLU A 373 6.71 7.11 14.84
N ARG A 374 7.90 6.49 14.80
CA ARG A 374 9.18 7.21 14.76
C ARG A 374 9.29 8.10 13.52
N GLN A 375 8.93 7.58 12.35
CA GLN A 375 8.91 8.36 11.11
C GLN A 375 7.86 9.48 11.19
N LEU A 376 6.68 9.25 11.78
CA LEU A 376 5.66 10.29 11.94
C LEU A 376 6.15 11.45 12.81
N LYS A 377 6.84 11.16 13.93
CA LYS A 377 7.47 12.19 14.78
C LYS A 377 8.50 13.01 14.01
N GLN A 378 9.33 12.35 13.20
CA GLN A 378 10.31 13.03 12.34
C GLN A 378 9.64 13.89 11.27
N LEU A 379 8.64 13.35 10.59
CA LEU A 379 7.91 14.06 9.54
C LEU A 379 7.19 15.28 10.11
N SER A 380 6.58 15.15 11.29
CA SER A 380 5.93 16.24 12.04
C SER A 380 6.90 17.39 12.30
N SER A 381 8.12 17.08 12.76
CA SER A 381 9.16 18.09 12.98
C SER A 381 9.60 18.81 11.70
N ILE A 382 9.54 18.17 10.53
CA ILE A 382 9.99 18.74 9.26
C ILE A 382 8.87 19.55 8.61
N THR A 383 7.65 19.02 8.59
CA THR A 383 6.51 19.64 7.87
C THR A 383 5.79 20.68 8.71
N GLY A 384 5.94 20.65 10.04
CA GLY A 384 5.21 21.49 10.99
C GLY A 384 3.80 21.00 11.31
N LEU A 385 3.36 19.88 10.72
CA LEU A 385 2.09 19.24 11.05
C LEU A 385 2.15 18.62 12.44
N SER A 386 1.11 18.80 13.24
CA SER A 386 1.01 18.16 14.56
C SER A 386 0.86 16.64 14.44
N MET A 387 1.20 15.92 15.52
CA MET A 387 0.97 14.46 15.57
C MET A 387 -0.50 14.08 15.40
N VAL A 388 -1.42 14.94 15.84
CA VAL A 388 -2.86 14.76 15.64
C VAL A 388 -3.21 14.82 14.16
N GLU A 389 -2.68 15.81 13.42
CA GLU A 389 -2.88 15.92 11.97
C GLU A 389 -2.22 14.78 11.19
N MET A 390 -1.07 14.28 11.66
CA MET A 390 -0.40 13.12 11.04
C MET A 390 -1.18 11.82 11.23
N ALA A 391 -1.88 11.69 12.36
CA ALA A 391 -2.73 10.55 12.67
C ALA A 391 -4.08 10.60 11.95
N ASP A 392 -4.54 11.79 11.54
CA ASP A 392 -5.86 11.96 10.96
C ASP A 392 -5.93 11.44 9.51
N GLU A 393 -6.82 10.48 9.29
CA GLU A 393 -7.14 9.95 7.96
C GLU A 393 -8.31 10.70 7.30
N GLY A 394 -8.86 11.70 7.99
CA GLY A 394 -10.01 12.50 7.61
C GLY A 394 -9.76 13.47 6.43
N PRO A 395 -10.85 14.04 5.90
CA PRO A 395 -10.76 15.04 4.85
C PRO A 395 -10.23 16.38 5.36
N ASN A 396 -9.86 17.25 4.43
CA ASN A 396 -9.70 18.66 4.72
C ASN A 396 -11.06 19.29 5.05
N GLU A 397 -11.35 19.42 6.35
CA GLU A 397 -12.64 19.93 6.83
C GLU A 397 -12.91 21.37 6.40
N GLU A 398 -11.88 22.20 6.18
CA GLU A 398 -12.06 23.57 5.68
C GLU A 398 -12.61 23.56 4.26
N VAL A 399 -12.08 22.69 3.39
CA VAL A 399 -12.57 22.55 2.02
C VAL A 399 -13.98 21.99 1.99
N ILE A 400 -14.31 21.04 2.89
CA ILE A 400 -15.69 20.56 3.04
C ILE A 400 -16.63 21.71 3.41
N ASP A 401 -16.27 22.54 4.39
CA ASP A 401 -17.06 23.68 4.84
C ASP A 401 -17.26 24.70 3.69
N ILE A 402 -16.24 24.97 2.86
CA ILE A 402 -16.35 25.86 1.70
C ILE A 402 -17.32 25.30 0.65
N ILE A 403 -17.23 24.00 0.34
CA ILE A 403 -18.10 23.36 -0.64
C ILE A 403 -19.55 23.34 -0.14
N GLU A 404 -19.78 23.01 1.14
CA GLU A 404 -21.13 22.94 1.73
C GLU A 404 -21.80 24.31 1.76
N ASN A 405 -21.05 25.38 2.01
CA ASN A 405 -21.58 26.75 1.97
C ASN A 405 -21.73 27.29 0.53
N GLY A 406 -21.06 26.68 -0.44
CA GLY A 406 -20.99 27.12 -1.85
C GLY A 406 -21.63 26.14 -2.82
N LEU A 407 -22.69 25.43 -2.43
CA LEU A 407 -23.31 24.42 -3.30
C LEU A 407 -23.84 25.00 -4.61
N ASP A 408 -24.43 26.19 -4.59
CA ASP A 408 -24.91 26.86 -5.81
C ASP A 408 -23.76 27.10 -6.78
N TRP A 409 -22.65 27.66 -6.29
CA TRP A 409 -21.43 27.81 -7.08
C TRP A 409 -20.91 26.47 -7.63
N LEU A 410 -20.86 25.43 -6.80
CA LEU A 410 -20.40 24.11 -7.24
C LEU A 410 -21.26 23.60 -8.41
N PHE A 411 -22.58 23.56 -8.24
CA PHE A 411 -23.47 22.92 -9.20
C PHE A 411 -23.78 23.79 -10.43
N GLU A 412 -23.92 25.10 -10.25
CA GLU A 412 -24.38 26.02 -11.29
C GLU A 412 -23.23 26.68 -12.05
N GLU A 413 -22.05 26.81 -11.44
CA GLU A 413 -20.88 27.41 -12.07
C GLU A 413 -19.78 26.40 -12.37
N LEU A 414 -19.24 25.71 -11.36
CA LEU A 414 -18.08 24.84 -11.56
C LEU A 414 -18.42 23.63 -12.45
N LEU A 415 -19.50 22.93 -12.12
CA LEU A 415 -19.89 21.73 -12.87
C LEU A 415 -20.41 22.04 -14.27
N THR A 416 -20.88 23.27 -14.54
CA THR A 416 -21.37 23.68 -15.87
C THR A 416 -20.24 24.15 -16.81
N THR A 417 -19.01 24.30 -16.31
CA THR A 417 -17.85 24.64 -17.14
C THR A 417 -17.64 23.66 -18.31
N PRO A 418 -17.10 24.12 -19.46
CA PRO A 418 -16.82 23.25 -20.61
C PRO A 418 -15.92 22.06 -20.27
N GLN A 419 -15.03 22.21 -19.29
CA GLN A 419 -14.14 21.14 -18.80
C GLN A 419 -14.94 20.06 -18.05
N MET A 420 -15.88 20.46 -17.18
CA MET A 420 -16.69 19.54 -16.37
C MET A 420 -17.84 18.89 -17.14
N GLN A 421 -18.25 19.46 -18.27
CA GLN A 421 -19.25 18.87 -19.16
C GLN A 421 -18.68 17.86 -20.17
N ARG A 422 -17.34 17.67 -20.20
CA ARG A 422 -16.71 16.70 -21.13
C ARG A 422 -17.14 15.27 -20.83
N ILE A 423 -17.40 14.51 -21.90
CA ILE A 423 -17.73 13.10 -21.82
C ILE A 423 -16.51 12.26 -22.23
N HIS A 424 -16.06 11.40 -21.32
CA HIS A 424 -14.99 10.43 -21.57
C HIS A 424 -15.48 9.01 -21.28
N ASP A 425 -15.45 8.13 -22.28
CA ASP A 425 -15.99 6.76 -22.20
C ASP A 425 -17.45 6.72 -21.65
N GLY A 426 -18.28 7.67 -22.09
CA GLY A 426 -19.69 7.77 -21.69
C GLY A 426 -19.92 8.28 -20.27
N LYS A 427 -18.91 8.85 -19.61
CA LYS A 427 -19.03 9.48 -18.27
C LYS A 427 -18.74 10.97 -18.36
N VAL A 428 -19.57 11.77 -17.70
CA VAL A 428 -19.39 13.22 -17.58
C VAL A 428 -18.31 13.51 -16.53
N ALA A 429 -17.42 14.47 -16.81
CA ALA A 429 -16.31 14.83 -15.91
C ALA A 429 -16.79 15.34 -14.54
N GLY A 430 -17.79 16.22 -14.52
CA GLY A 430 -18.42 16.74 -13.32
C GLY A 430 -19.06 15.64 -12.45
N GLU A 431 -19.65 14.63 -13.09
CA GLU A 431 -20.17 13.46 -12.36
C GLU A 431 -19.05 12.63 -11.70
N GLN A 432 -17.89 12.55 -12.34
CA GLN A 432 -16.73 11.92 -11.72
C GLN A 432 -16.18 12.74 -10.56
N LEU A 433 -16.29 14.08 -10.60
CA LEU A 433 -15.91 14.96 -9.49
C LEU A 433 -16.83 14.71 -8.28
N ILE A 434 -18.15 14.79 -8.44
CA ILE A 434 -19.09 14.54 -7.32
C ILE A 434 -18.85 13.15 -6.73
N LYS A 435 -18.65 12.15 -7.57
CA LYS A 435 -18.31 10.81 -7.09
C LYS A 435 -17.00 10.76 -6.31
N ALA A 436 -16.00 11.54 -6.70
CA ALA A 436 -14.74 11.63 -5.97
C ALA A 436 -14.93 12.32 -4.59
N LEU A 437 -15.88 13.25 -4.47
CA LEU A 437 -16.23 13.94 -3.23
C LEU A 437 -16.95 13.06 -2.21
N VAL A 438 -17.63 11.98 -2.64
CA VAL A 438 -18.36 11.08 -1.74
C VAL A 438 -17.50 10.58 -0.57
N LYS A 439 -16.26 10.14 -0.83
CA LYS A 439 -15.39 9.61 0.22
C LYS A 439 -15.02 10.71 1.24
N PRO A 440 -14.45 11.86 0.84
CA PRO A 440 -14.23 13.00 1.73
C PRO A 440 -15.46 13.35 2.57
N PHE A 441 -16.62 13.59 1.94
CA PHE A 441 -17.85 13.95 2.65
C PHE A 441 -18.27 12.88 3.65
N SER A 442 -18.35 11.61 3.25
CA SER A 442 -18.71 10.52 4.18
C SER A 442 -17.70 10.29 5.32
N SER A 443 -16.48 10.80 5.19
CA SER A 443 -15.42 10.68 6.21
C SER A 443 -15.27 11.95 7.06
N SER A 444 -15.96 13.04 6.70
CA SER A 444 -15.96 14.29 7.45
C SER A 444 -16.70 14.12 8.77
N LYS A 445 -16.16 14.72 9.82
CA LYS A 445 -16.80 14.77 11.15
C LYS A 445 -17.78 15.94 11.28
N LYS A 446 -17.78 16.87 10.31
CA LYS A 446 -18.54 18.12 10.33
C LYS A 446 -19.70 18.19 9.34
N THR A 447 -19.56 17.53 8.19
CA THR A 447 -20.54 17.66 7.09
C THR A 447 -21.95 17.31 7.56
N ARG A 448 -22.93 18.06 7.07
CA ARG A 448 -24.35 17.78 7.31
C ARG A 448 -25.06 17.27 6.07
N ILE A 449 -24.37 17.32 4.93
CA ILE A 449 -24.93 16.96 3.64
C ILE A 449 -24.44 15.60 3.15
N ASP A 450 -25.34 14.91 2.45
CA ASP A 450 -25.00 13.82 1.56
C ASP A 450 -24.89 14.40 0.14
N ILE A 451 -23.65 14.59 -0.32
CA ILE A 451 -23.34 15.23 -1.61
C ILE A 451 -24.01 14.51 -2.80
N ILE A 452 -24.31 13.21 -2.68
CA ILE A 452 -25.03 12.46 -3.72
C ILE A 452 -26.50 12.83 -3.72
N SER A 453 -27.11 12.87 -2.52
CA SER A 453 -28.50 13.28 -2.37
C SER A 453 -28.70 14.70 -2.91
N GLU A 454 -27.77 15.61 -2.61
CA GLU A 454 -27.80 16.99 -3.11
C GLU A 454 -27.70 17.07 -4.64
N TYR A 455 -26.74 16.36 -5.24
CA TYR A 455 -26.63 16.29 -6.69
C TYR A 455 -27.91 15.76 -7.34
N ASN A 456 -28.52 14.71 -6.78
CA ASN A 456 -29.74 14.12 -7.32
C ASN A 456 -30.96 15.04 -7.21
N ILE A 457 -31.02 15.88 -6.17
CA ILE A 457 -32.07 16.90 -6.03
C ILE A 457 -31.91 17.93 -7.15
N ARG A 458 -30.71 18.49 -7.30
CA ARG A 458 -30.44 19.55 -8.27
C ARG A 458 -30.52 19.08 -9.72
N ARG A 459 -30.10 17.85 -10.04
CA ARG A 459 -30.24 17.26 -11.39
C ARG A 459 -31.69 16.94 -11.78
N LYS A 460 -32.67 17.09 -10.89
CA LYS A 460 -34.10 16.98 -11.22
C LYS A 460 -34.76 18.34 -11.47
N LEU A 461 -34.09 19.42 -11.06
CA LEU A 461 -34.54 20.80 -11.24
C LEU A 461 -34.10 21.38 -12.59
N PHE A 462 -33.19 20.70 -13.28
CA PHE A 462 -32.75 20.91 -14.65
C PHE A 462 -33.01 19.63 -15.46
#